data_AF-A0A2D8XD84-F1
#
_entry.id   AF-A0A2D8XD84-F1
#
_cell.length_a   1.000
_cell.length_b   1.000
_cell.length_c   1.000
_cell.angle_alpha   90.00
_cell.angle_beta   90.00
_cell.angle_gamma   90.00
#
_symmetry.space_group_name_H-M   'P 1'
#
loop_
_entity.id
_entity.type
_entity.pdbx_description
1 polymer ?
#
loop_
_entity_poly.entity_id
_entity_poly.type
_entity_poly.pdbx_seq_one_letter_code
_entity_poly.pdbx_strand_id
1 'polypeptide(L)'
;MADINGVERSYATKDEYDWEGGEYDDGEVITAMQNNMHGKWTKENFNEYHKNHPEIYDLFVKFTNMATQRKKYYSAKAIFHRIRWETMISGEGDYKIDDGWISHYARKFMDDFPQHQGFFQTRERKNSYHKN
;
A
#
# COMPACT_ATOMS: atom_id res chain seq x y z
N MET A 1 20.31 -1.81 -24.93
CA MET A 1 19.20 -1.37 -25.80
C MET A 1 18.45 -0.29 -25.04
N ALA A 2 18.38 0.93 -25.58
CA ALA A 2 17.80 2.10 -24.90
C ALA A 2 16.27 2.09 -24.98
N ASP A 3 15.62 2.63 -23.95
CA ASP A 3 14.20 2.92 -23.87
C ASP A 3 13.86 4.35 -24.33
N ILE A 4 12.61 4.54 -24.74
CA ILE A 4 12.04 5.66 -25.52
C ILE A 4 12.09 7.06 -24.86
N ASN A 5 12.75 7.21 -23.71
CA ASN A 5 12.85 8.48 -22.98
C ASN A 5 14.29 9.03 -22.88
N GLY A 6 15.27 8.43 -23.55
CA GLY A 6 16.62 9.01 -23.68
C GLY A 6 17.40 9.17 -22.37
N VAL A 7 17.04 8.47 -21.31
CA VAL A 7 17.79 8.47 -20.05
C VAL A 7 18.71 7.25 -20.02
N GLU A 8 20.02 7.46 -20.20
CA GLU A 8 21.01 6.42 -19.95
C GLU A 8 20.99 6.05 -18.46
N ARG A 9 20.47 4.85 -18.14
CA ARG A 9 20.76 4.22 -16.85
C ARG A 9 22.03 3.39 -17.02
N SER A 10 23.17 3.94 -16.61
CA SER A 10 24.37 3.15 -16.37
C SER A 10 24.12 2.26 -15.16
N TYR A 11 23.91 0.96 -15.37
CA TYR A 11 24.02 -0.01 -14.29
C TYR A 11 25.50 -0.11 -13.94
N ALA A 12 25.90 0.41 -12.78
CA ALA A 12 27.27 0.27 -12.30
C ALA A 12 27.65 -1.21 -12.27
N THR A 13 28.66 -1.57 -13.05
CA THR A 13 29.32 -2.88 -12.98
C THR A 13 29.97 -3.02 -11.62
N LYS A 14 29.87 -4.21 -11.02
CA LYS A 14 30.08 -4.49 -9.60
C LYS A 14 31.53 -4.36 -9.08
N ASP A 15 32.44 -3.79 -9.86
CA ASP A 15 33.89 -3.93 -9.66
C ASP A 15 34.66 -2.60 -9.47
N GLU A 16 33.98 -1.48 -9.22
CA GLU A 16 34.65 -0.22 -8.84
C GLU A 16 34.06 0.34 -7.55
N TYR A 17 34.64 -0.05 -6.42
CA TYR A 17 34.56 0.71 -5.18
C TYR A 17 35.93 0.65 -4.50
N ASP A 18 36.80 1.59 -4.85
CA ASP A 18 37.99 1.90 -4.05
C ASP A 18 37.51 2.53 -2.74
N TRP A 19 37.40 1.69 -1.71
CA TRP A 19 36.99 2.07 -0.37
C TRP A 19 38.23 2.44 0.46
N GLU A 20 38.50 3.75 0.61
CA GLU A 20 39.39 4.22 1.67
C GLU A 20 38.68 4.11 3.02
N GLY A 21 39.23 3.29 3.91
CA GLY A 21 38.65 2.97 5.20
C GLY A 21 38.53 4.18 6.12
N GLY A 22 37.34 4.77 6.17
CA GLY A 22 36.88 5.61 7.27
C GLY A 22 36.10 4.76 8.28
N GLU A 23 36.39 4.94 9.57
CA GLU A 23 35.63 4.37 10.68
C GLU A 23 34.17 4.85 10.61
N TYR A 24 33.23 3.91 10.54
CA TYR A 24 31.80 4.23 10.58
C TYR A 24 31.39 4.44 12.04
N ASP A 25 30.75 5.57 12.37
CA ASP A 25 30.14 5.78 13.68
C ASP A 25 28.82 4.99 13.74
N ASP A 26 28.86 3.86 14.46
CA ASP A 26 27.77 2.88 14.59
C ASP A 26 26.44 3.51 15.06
N GLY A 27 26.48 4.67 15.73
CA GLY A 27 25.32 5.35 16.30
C GLY A 27 24.41 6.06 15.29
N GLU A 28 24.97 6.69 14.24
CA GLU A 28 24.17 7.40 13.22
C GLU A 28 23.41 6.44 12.31
N VAL A 29 24.03 5.30 11.98
CA VAL A 29 23.43 4.26 11.13
C VAL A 29 22.22 3.62 11.82
N ILE A 30 22.31 3.37 13.12
CA ILE A 30 21.21 2.82 13.92
C ILE A 30 20.05 3.80 14.00
N THR A 31 20.31 5.11 14.13
CA THR A 31 19.27 6.15 14.22
C THR A 31 18.54 6.31 12.88
N ALA A 32 19.26 6.30 11.76
CA ALA A 32 18.67 6.31 10.42
C ALA A 32 17.86 5.02 10.12
N MET A 33 18.30 3.86 10.63
CA MET A 33 17.58 2.60 10.54
C MET A 33 16.32 2.56 11.42
N GLN A 34 16.36 3.15 12.62
CA GLN A 34 15.25 3.19 13.58
C GLN A 34 14.13 4.15 13.14
N ASN A 35 14.46 5.31 12.58
CA ASN A 35 13.46 6.23 12.00
C ASN A 35 12.75 5.64 10.77
N ASN A 36 13.31 4.58 10.18
CA ASN A 36 12.74 3.83 9.06
C ASN A 36 11.95 2.58 9.50
N MET A 37 11.73 2.38 10.81
CA MET A 37 10.97 1.23 11.35
C MET A 37 9.45 1.39 11.34
N HIS A 38 8.93 2.58 11.02
CA HIS A 38 7.49 2.76 10.80
C HIS A 38 7.20 2.64 9.31
N GLY A 39 6.90 1.42 8.87
CA GLY A 39 6.59 1.17 7.45
C GLY A 39 5.43 2.07 6.99
N LYS A 40 5.51 2.61 5.77
CA LYS A 40 4.54 3.53 5.15
C LYS A 40 3.06 3.24 5.45
N TRP A 41 2.71 1.96 5.61
CA TRP A 41 1.35 1.46 5.78
C TRP A 41 1.00 1.11 7.24
N THR A 42 1.30 1.98 8.20
CA THR A 42 0.81 1.86 9.59
C THR A 42 -0.69 2.18 9.69
N LYS A 43 -1.31 1.88 10.84
CA LYS A 43 -2.74 2.18 11.07
C LYS A 43 -2.96 3.68 11.21
N GLU A 44 -2.00 4.37 11.83
CA GLU A 44 -2.00 5.82 12.03
C GLU A 44 -1.98 6.53 10.68
N ASN A 45 -1.03 6.18 9.81
CA ASN A 45 -0.94 6.75 8.46
C ASN A 45 -2.18 6.40 7.61
N PHE A 46 -2.77 5.23 7.82
CA PHE A 46 -4.02 4.86 7.15
C PHE A 46 -5.17 5.79 7.55
N ASN A 47 -5.32 6.11 8.83
CA ASN A 47 -6.38 6.97 9.32
C ASN A 47 -6.25 8.39 8.73
N GLU A 48 -5.03 8.92 8.66
CA GLU A 48 -4.76 10.20 8.03
C GLU A 48 -5.07 10.18 6.53
N TYR A 49 -4.59 9.15 5.82
CA TYR A 49 -4.86 8.98 4.39
C TYR A 49 -6.36 8.87 4.10
N HIS A 50 -7.08 8.07 4.89
CA HIS A 50 -8.52 7.88 4.74
C HIS A 50 -9.30 9.16 5.02
N LYS A 51 -8.88 9.96 6.01
CA LYS A 51 -9.50 11.25 6.33
C LYS A 51 -9.38 12.25 5.18
N ASN A 52 -8.25 12.23 4.46
CA ASN A 52 -8.01 13.12 3.33
C ASN A 52 -8.68 12.64 2.03
N HIS A 53 -9.02 11.34 1.95
CA HIS A 53 -9.62 10.70 0.77
C HIS A 53 -10.82 9.80 1.13
N PRO A 54 -11.88 10.37 1.73
CA PRO A 54 -13.08 9.59 2.09
C PRO A 54 -13.75 8.94 0.87
N GLU A 55 -13.68 9.57 -0.30
CA GLU A 55 -14.28 9.12 -1.56
C GLU A 55 -13.80 7.74 -2.01
N ILE A 56 -12.54 7.39 -1.70
CA ILE A 56 -11.98 6.08 -2.00
C ILE A 56 -12.76 5.01 -1.24
N TYR A 57 -13.09 5.29 0.02
CA TYR A 57 -13.83 4.35 0.85
C TYR A 57 -15.27 4.20 0.40
N ASP A 58 -15.92 5.30 0.00
CA ASP A 58 -17.30 5.27 -0.50
C ASP A 58 -17.41 4.40 -1.76
N LEU A 59 -16.47 4.56 -2.70
CA LEU A 59 -16.37 3.70 -3.88
C LEU A 59 -16.05 2.25 -3.51
N PHE A 60 -15.17 2.04 -2.53
CA PHE A 60 -14.85 0.71 -2.04
C PHE A 60 -16.07 0.00 -1.47
N VAL A 61 -16.86 0.67 -0.63
CA VAL A 61 -18.11 0.14 -0.07
C VAL A 61 -19.11 -0.16 -1.19
N LYS A 62 -19.31 0.77 -2.13
CA LYS A 62 -20.21 0.61 -3.28
C LYS A 62 -19.89 -0.65 -4.08
N PHE A 63 -18.64 -0.82 -4.51
CA PHE A 63 -18.25 -1.98 -5.32
C PHE A 63 -18.20 -3.28 -4.52
N THR A 64 -17.83 -3.21 -3.24
CA THR A 64 -17.85 -4.38 -2.36
C THR A 64 -19.26 -4.89 -2.18
N ASN A 65 -20.23 -4.01 -1.94
CA ASN A 65 -21.64 -4.39 -1.83
C ASN A 65 -22.15 -5.06 -3.11
N MET A 66 -21.78 -4.56 -4.30
CA MET A 66 -22.10 -5.25 -5.57
C MET A 66 -21.49 -6.65 -5.66
N ALA A 67 -20.27 -6.84 -5.15
CA ALA A 67 -19.59 -8.13 -5.14
C ALA A 67 -20.22 -9.12 -4.15
N THR A 68 -20.60 -8.66 -2.94
CA THR A 68 -21.22 -9.50 -1.91
C THR A 68 -22.54 -10.12 -2.36
N GLN A 69 -23.30 -9.44 -3.22
CA GLN A 69 -24.55 -9.97 -3.79
C GLN A 69 -24.33 -11.16 -4.73
N ARG A 70 -23.11 -11.35 -5.24
CA ARG A 70 -22.80 -12.34 -6.30
C ARG A 70 -21.76 -13.39 -5.89
N LYS A 71 -20.96 -13.11 -4.87
CA LYS A 71 -19.82 -13.94 -4.46
C LYS A 71 -19.84 -14.13 -2.95
N LYS A 72 -19.38 -15.31 -2.50
CA LYS A 72 -19.19 -15.62 -1.08
C LYS A 72 -17.90 -15.00 -0.51
N TYR A 73 -16.88 -14.87 -1.36
CA TYR A 73 -15.59 -14.27 -1.06
C TYR A 73 -15.06 -13.55 -2.30
N TYR A 74 -14.30 -12.48 -2.11
CA TYR A 74 -13.72 -11.73 -3.22
C TYR A 74 -12.41 -11.05 -2.86
N SER A 75 -11.66 -10.61 -3.88
CA SER A 75 -10.37 -9.96 -3.70
C SER A 75 -10.54 -8.46 -3.48
N ALA A 76 -10.06 -7.96 -2.34
CA ALA A 76 -9.99 -6.52 -2.08
C ALA A 76 -9.12 -5.80 -3.12
N LYS A 77 -8.08 -6.46 -3.65
CA LYS A 77 -7.24 -5.92 -4.71
C LYS A 77 -8.01 -5.71 -6.01
N ALA A 78 -8.92 -6.64 -6.36
CA ALA A 78 -9.76 -6.50 -7.53
C ALA A 78 -10.73 -5.32 -7.41
N ILE A 79 -11.32 -5.11 -6.23
CA ILE A 79 -12.14 -3.93 -5.95
C ILE A 79 -11.30 -2.65 -6.09
N PHE A 80 -10.09 -2.62 -5.54
CA PHE A 80 -9.18 -1.47 -5.68
C PHE A 80 -8.83 -1.15 -7.13
N HIS A 81 -8.56 -2.16 -7.94
CA HIS A 81 -8.30 -1.97 -9.37
C HIS A 81 -9.54 -1.43 -10.09
N ARG A 82 -10.75 -1.86 -9.67
CA ARG A 82 -12.00 -1.31 -10.20
C ARG A 82 -12.16 0.17 -9.85
N ILE A 83 -11.84 0.57 -8.62
CA ILE A 83 -11.86 1.99 -8.20
C ILE A 83 -10.90 2.80 -9.07
N ARG A 84 -9.65 2.35 -9.24
CA ARG A 84 -8.65 3.06 -10.08
C ARG A 84 -9.14 3.24 -11.51
N TRP A 85 -9.73 2.20 -12.09
CA TRP A 85 -10.33 2.30 -13.42
C TRP A 85 -11.49 3.29 -13.45
N GLU A 86 -12.39 3.22 -12.47
CA GLU A 86 -13.55 4.12 -12.40
C GLU A 86 -13.10 5.59 -12.30
N THR A 87 -12.17 5.91 -11.41
CA THR A 87 -11.70 7.30 -11.20
C THR A 87 -10.96 7.84 -12.43
N MET A 88 -10.21 6.99 -13.13
CA MET A 88 -9.54 7.33 -14.38
C MET A 88 -10.55 7.67 -15.50
N ILE A 89 -11.67 6.95 -15.57
CA ILE A 89 -12.69 7.15 -16.62
C ILE A 89 -13.65 8.29 -16.29
N SER A 90 -14.05 8.43 -15.02
CA SER A 90 -14.99 9.47 -14.59
C SER A 90 -14.38 10.87 -14.60
N GLY A 91 -13.06 11.00 -14.68
CA GLY A 91 -12.36 12.29 -14.73
C GLY A 91 -12.36 13.07 -13.39
N GLU A 92 -12.87 12.45 -12.32
CA GLU A 92 -12.96 13.03 -10.98
C GLU A 92 -11.62 13.00 -10.21
N GLY A 93 -10.58 12.39 -10.79
CA GLY A 93 -9.21 12.45 -10.27
C GLY A 93 -8.40 11.21 -10.61
N ASP A 94 -7.09 11.39 -10.86
CA ASP A 94 -6.14 10.28 -10.95
C ASP A 94 -5.60 9.98 -9.54
N TYR A 95 -6.43 9.32 -8.72
CA TYR A 95 -6.01 8.92 -7.39
C TYR A 95 -4.95 7.84 -7.52
N LYS A 96 -3.69 8.21 -7.32
CA LYS A 96 -2.57 7.26 -7.19
C LYS A 96 -2.66 6.57 -5.82
N ILE A 97 -3.59 5.63 -5.70
CA ILE A 97 -3.77 4.86 -4.47
C ILE A 97 -2.68 3.79 -4.41
N ASP A 98 -2.05 3.61 -3.25
CA ASP A 98 -1.03 2.57 -3.02
C ASP A 98 -1.71 1.22 -2.67
N ASP A 99 -1.17 0.12 -3.22
CA ASP A 99 -1.62 -1.24 -2.92
C ASP A 99 -1.49 -1.60 -1.43
N GLY A 100 -0.59 -0.96 -0.67
CA GLY A 100 -0.46 -1.21 0.76
C GLY A 100 -1.71 -0.86 1.58
N TRP A 101 -2.56 0.05 1.07
CA TRP A 101 -3.82 0.44 1.73
C TRP A 101 -4.93 -0.60 1.56
N ILE A 102 -4.84 -1.50 0.58
CA ILE A 102 -5.88 -2.50 0.26
C ILE A 102 -6.27 -3.30 1.50
N SER A 103 -5.27 -3.75 2.26
CA SER A 103 -5.50 -4.59 3.44
C SER A 103 -6.19 -3.82 4.57
N HIS A 104 -5.95 -2.52 4.68
CA HIS A 104 -6.57 -1.66 5.69
C HIS A 104 -8.02 -1.39 5.36
N TYR A 105 -8.33 -1.05 4.10
CA TYR A 105 -9.70 -0.87 3.65
C TYR A 105 -10.54 -2.15 3.71
N ALA A 106 -9.94 -3.31 3.41
CA ALA A 106 -10.62 -4.60 3.55
C ALA A 106 -11.02 -4.88 5.02
N ARG A 107 -10.12 -4.61 5.97
CA ARG A 107 -10.41 -4.74 7.41
C ARG A 107 -11.47 -3.74 7.85
N LYS A 108 -11.29 -2.46 7.50
CA LYS A 108 -12.26 -1.40 7.81
C LYS A 108 -13.68 -1.73 7.32
N PHE A 109 -13.81 -2.26 6.10
CA PHE A 109 -15.12 -2.68 5.59
C PHE A 109 -15.73 -3.81 6.42
N MET A 110 -14.96 -4.84 6.77
CA MET A 110 -15.48 -5.94 7.59
C MET A 110 -15.85 -5.47 9.01
N ASP A 111 -15.10 -4.50 9.56
CA ASP A 111 -15.40 -3.87 10.85
C ASP A 111 -16.70 -3.04 10.80
N ASP A 112 -16.89 -2.24 9.75
CA ASP A 112 -18.09 -1.41 9.55
C ASP A 112 -19.32 -2.24 9.15
N PHE A 113 -19.13 -3.38 8.49
CA PHE A 113 -20.18 -4.30 8.06
C PHE A 113 -19.94 -5.73 8.59
N PRO A 114 -20.22 -5.99 9.89
CA PRO A 114 -19.96 -7.29 10.51
C PRO A 114 -20.65 -8.48 9.81
N GLN A 115 -21.75 -8.24 9.10
CA GLN A 115 -22.45 -9.27 8.31
C GLN A 115 -21.61 -9.81 7.14
N HIS A 116 -20.55 -9.10 6.73
CA HIS A 116 -19.64 -9.48 5.66
C HIS A 116 -18.26 -9.91 6.20
N GLN A 117 -18.16 -10.25 7.49
CA GLN A 117 -16.94 -10.80 8.07
C GLN A 117 -16.46 -12.05 7.32
N GLY A 118 -15.17 -12.07 6.97
CA GLY A 118 -14.56 -13.13 6.18
C GLY A 118 -14.80 -13.03 4.66
N PHE A 119 -15.50 -12.00 4.17
CA PHE A 119 -15.68 -11.79 2.72
C PHE A 119 -14.34 -11.56 2.00
N PHE A 120 -13.47 -10.77 2.62
CA PHE A 120 -12.08 -10.61 2.18
C PHE A 120 -11.21 -11.62 2.90
N GLN A 121 -10.59 -12.54 2.14
CA GLN A 121 -9.65 -13.53 2.67
C GLN A 121 -8.31 -12.85 3.00
N THR A 122 -8.26 -12.13 4.11
CA THR A 122 -7.04 -11.51 4.62
C THR A 122 -6.19 -12.55 5.33
N ARG A 123 -4.89 -12.58 5.04
CA ARG A 123 -3.94 -13.41 5.80
C ARG A 123 -3.71 -12.79 7.17
N GLU A 124 -3.77 -13.60 8.22
CA GLU A 124 -3.26 -13.23 9.54
C GLU A 124 -1.74 -13.02 9.43
N ARG A 125 -1.27 -11.82 9.76
CA ARG A 125 0.17 -11.56 9.84
C ARG A 125 0.66 -12.13 11.17
N LYS A 126 1.36 -13.27 11.11
CA LYS A 126 1.95 -13.92 12.30
C LYS A 126 3.05 -13.09 12.98
N ASN A 127 3.72 -12.21 12.23
CA ASN A 127 4.70 -11.25 12.75
C ASN A 127 4.33 -9.84 12.27
N SER A 128 3.88 -9.01 13.21
CA SER A 128 3.89 -7.56 13.04
C SER A 128 5.30 -7.07 13.37
N TYR A 129 5.97 -6.35 12.46
CA TYR A 129 7.20 -5.63 12.78
C TYR A 129 6.98 -4.47 13.77
N HIS A 130 5.72 -4.18 14.10
CA HIS A 130 5.33 -3.28 15.17
C HIS A 130 5.12 -4.13 16.43
N LYS A 131 6.04 -4.03 17.40
CA LYS A 131 5.81 -4.54 18.75
C LYS A 131 4.66 -3.76 19.39
N ASN A 132 3.81 -4.48 20.12
CA ASN A 132 2.79 -3.93 21.02
C ASN A 132 3.43 -3.08 22.12
#